data_AF-A0A7K0Z271-F1
#
_entry.id   AF-A0A7K0Z271-F1
#
_cell.length_a   1.000
_cell.length_b   1.000
_cell.length_c   1.000
_cell.angle_alpha   90.00
_cell.angle_beta   90.00
_cell.angle_gamma   90.00
#
_symmetry.space_group_name_H-M   'P 1'
#
loop_
_entity.id
_entity.type
_entity.pdbx_description
1 polymer ?
#
loop_
_entity_poly.entity_id
_entity_poly.type
_entity_poly.pdbx_seq_one_letter_code
_entity_poly.pdbx_strand_id
1 'polypeptide(L)'
;HIGSQIFENEGFILATTRLIELSAKFRDEFKRELSELDVGGGYGIAYVEGDKTFDPDKVMAALADLVKSECARHSLQVPKISIEPGRAIAGPTTTTIYEVGTTKDVELDGGKTRRYIAVDGGMSDNIRPGLYGAEYSAILANRSSAASPINSRLVGKHCESGDIIIREIDLPSDIAPGDLLAIPATGAYGRSMASNYNHMLKPAVVAVKNGSARVILRREVEADLLALDVVEAPRSIN
;
A
#
# COMPACT_ATOMS: atom_id res chain seq x y z
N HIS A 1 -1.62 12.97 13.44
CA HIS A 1 -2.03 11.82 12.58
C HIS A 1 -3.25 11.12 13.16
N ILE A 2 -4.31 10.89 12.35
CA ILE A 2 -5.61 10.39 12.83
C ILE A 2 -6.10 9.08 12.18
N GLY A 3 -5.37 8.53 11.20
CA GLY A 3 -5.77 7.28 10.54
C GLY A 3 -5.17 7.09 9.15
N SER A 4 -5.66 6.09 8.42
CA SER A 4 -5.23 5.71 7.07
C SER A 4 -6.44 5.49 6.16
N GLN A 5 -6.28 5.71 4.84
CA GLN A 5 -7.36 5.63 3.85
C GLN A 5 -8.52 6.59 4.16
N ILE A 6 -8.20 7.83 4.52
CA ILE A 6 -9.19 8.87 4.80
C ILE A 6 -9.55 9.55 3.49
N PHE A 7 -10.82 9.46 3.12
CA PHE A 7 -11.39 10.07 1.92
C PHE A 7 -12.31 11.25 2.23
N GLU A 8 -12.82 11.33 3.46
CA GLU A 8 -13.81 12.31 3.87
C GLU A 8 -13.18 13.35 4.81
N ASN A 9 -13.54 14.61 4.56
CA ASN A 9 -12.91 15.75 5.23
C ASN A 9 -13.30 15.87 6.71
N GLU A 10 -14.40 15.24 7.14
CA GLU A 10 -14.98 15.44 8.48
C GLU A 10 -14.01 15.08 9.62
N GLY A 11 -13.28 13.96 9.48
CA GLY A 11 -12.29 13.55 10.48
C GLY A 11 -11.13 14.54 10.60
N PHE A 12 -10.60 15.00 9.46
CA PHE A 12 -9.55 16.02 9.42
C PHE A 12 -10.04 17.36 9.97
N ILE A 13 -11.28 17.73 9.65
CA ILE A 13 -11.90 18.97 10.15
C ILE A 13 -11.97 18.92 11.67
N LEU A 14 -12.58 17.88 12.24
CA LEU A 14 -12.74 17.75 13.68
C LEU A 14 -11.40 17.71 14.41
N ALA A 15 -10.42 16.96 13.89
CA ALA A 15 -9.10 16.87 14.49
C ALA A 15 -8.36 18.21 14.47
N THR A 16 -8.39 18.91 13.34
CA THR A 16 -7.73 20.23 13.18
C THR A 16 -8.38 21.27 14.10
N THR A 17 -9.71 21.32 14.17
CA THR A 17 -10.43 22.19 15.10
C THR A 17 -9.99 21.97 16.55
N ARG A 18 -9.92 20.70 17.00
CA ARG A 18 -9.49 20.37 18.37
C ARG A 18 -8.03 20.77 18.64
N LEU A 19 -7.14 20.62 17.67
CA LEU A 19 -5.73 21.02 17.80
C LEU A 19 -5.58 22.55 17.88
N ILE A 20 -6.38 23.30 17.13
CA ILE A 20 -6.38 24.76 17.20
C ILE A 20 -6.96 25.23 18.54
N GLU A 21 -8.02 24.60 19.04
CA GLU A 21 -8.56 24.86 20.38
C GLU A 21 -7.53 24.62 21.48
N LEU A 22 -6.76 23.53 21.36
CA LEU A 22 -5.65 23.25 22.28
C LEU A 22 -4.54 24.31 22.17
N SER A 23 -4.22 24.76 20.95
CA SER A 23 -3.23 25.82 20.72
C SER A 23 -3.66 27.16 21.34
N ALA A 24 -4.95 27.46 21.34
CA ALA A 24 -5.51 28.63 22.02
C ALA A 24 -5.33 28.54 23.53
N LYS A 25 -5.68 27.39 24.13
CA LYS A 25 -5.47 27.12 25.56
C LYS A 25 -4.01 27.25 25.95
N PHE A 26 -3.11 26.70 25.13
CA PHE A 26 -1.66 26.83 25.33
C PHE A 26 -1.21 28.29 25.33
N ARG A 27 -1.66 29.09 24.36
CA ARG A 27 -1.34 30.53 24.30
C ARG A 27 -1.89 31.28 25.51
N ASP A 28 -3.08 30.93 25.99
CA ASP A 28 -3.68 31.59 27.15
C ASP A 28 -2.94 31.26 28.46
N GLU A 29 -2.46 30.02 28.61
CA GLU A 29 -1.71 29.56 29.78
C GLU A 29 -0.25 30.07 29.77
N PHE A 30 0.45 29.93 28.64
CA PHE A 30 1.90 30.16 28.55
C PHE A 30 2.28 31.48 27.87
N LYS A 31 1.30 32.27 27.40
CA LYS A 31 1.49 33.57 26.73
C LYS A 31 2.40 33.50 25.50
N ARG A 32 2.38 32.35 24.81
CA ARG A 32 3.15 32.09 23.58
C ARG A 32 2.33 31.29 22.58
N GLU A 33 2.43 31.65 21.30
CA GLU A 33 1.84 30.88 20.21
C GLU A 33 2.82 29.85 19.65
N LEU A 34 2.27 28.69 19.26
CA LEU A 34 3.00 27.66 18.52
C LEU A 34 3.03 28.06 17.04
N SER A 35 4.22 28.08 16.45
CA SER A 35 4.42 28.55 15.07
C SER A 35 4.11 27.51 14.01
N GLU A 36 3.94 26.24 14.39
CA GLU A 36 3.71 25.12 13.48
C GLU A 36 2.56 24.24 13.96
N LEU A 37 1.79 23.71 13.02
CA LEU A 37 0.75 22.72 13.26
C LEU A 37 0.85 21.63 12.19
N ASP A 38 1.10 20.40 12.61
CA ASP A 38 1.11 19.23 11.75
C ASP A 38 -0.23 18.48 11.86
N VAL A 39 -0.94 18.35 10.73
CA VAL A 39 -2.23 17.62 10.68
C VAL A 39 -2.08 16.16 10.24
N GLY A 40 -0.84 15.74 9.96
CA GLY A 40 -0.43 14.38 9.67
C GLY A 40 -0.76 13.89 8.27
N GLY A 41 -0.63 12.57 8.09
CA GLY A 41 -0.98 11.87 6.86
C GLY A 41 -2.34 11.17 6.91
N GLY A 42 -2.50 10.16 6.04
CA GLY A 42 -3.70 9.31 5.99
C GLY A 42 -4.52 9.44 4.71
N TYR A 43 -4.14 10.35 3.82
CA TYR A 43 -4.78 10.59 2.53
C TYR A 43 -4.93 9.30 1.70
N GLY A 44 -6.18 8.99 1.35
CA GLY A 44 -6.54 7.76 0.66
C GLY A 44 -6.17 7.74 -0.82
N ILE A 45 -6.01 6.52 -1.35
CA ILE A 45 -5.88 6.25 -2.78
C ILE A 45 -6.89 5.17 -3.18
N ALA A 46 -7.17 5.06 -4.48
CA ALA A 46 -7.92 3.94 -5.03
C ALA A 46 -7.03 2.71 -5.21
N TYR A 47 -7.50 1.57 -4.74
CA TYR A 47 -6.91 0.24 -4.95
C TYR A 47 -7.76 -0.60 -5.91
N VAL A 48 -9.08 -0.44 -5.83
CA VAL A 48 -10.06 -1.13 -6.68
C VAL A 48 -10.96 -0.13 -7.39
N GLU A 49 -11.66 -0.59 -8.41
CA GLU A 49 -12.66 0.23 -9.11
C GLU A 49 -13.77 0.65 -8.14
N GLY A 50 -14.20 1.91 -8.25
CA GLY A 50 -15.22 2.50 -7.37
C GLY A 50 -14.67 3.13 -6.08
N ASP A 51 -13.41 2.91 -5.73
CA ASP A 51 -12.78 3.64 -4.62
C ASP A 51 -12.78 5.15 -4.90
N LYS A 52 -13.12 5.93 -3.86
CA LYS A 52 -12.93 7.38 -3.89
C LYS A 52 -11.43 7.68 -3.95
N THR A 53 -11.05 8.80 -4.57
CA THR A 53 -9.66 9.26 -4.57
C THR A 53 -9.54 10.60 -3.85
N PHE A 54 -8.36 10.81 -3.28
CA PHE A 54 -7.95 12.10 -2.73
C PHE A 54 -7.71 13.10 -3.88
N ASP A 55 -8.42 14.23 -3.86
CA ASP A 55 -8.18 15.39 -4.71
C ASP A 55 -7.35 16.40 -3.91
N PRO A 56 -6.03 16.54 -4.18
CA PRO A 56 -5.16 17.38 -3.37
C PRO A 56 -5.61 18.82 -3.35
N ASP A 57 -6.04 19.38 -4.48
CA ASP A 57 -6.39 20.79 -4.59
C ASP A 57 -7.63 21.10 -3.74
N LYS A 58 -8.66 20.26 -3.82
CA LYS A 58 -9.89 20.45 -3.03
C LYS A 58 -9.65 20.29 -1.54
N VAL A 59 -8.93 19.24 -1.13
CA VAL A 59 -8.71 18.96 0.29
C VAL A 59 -7.80 20.01 0.92
N MET A 60 -6.74 20.42 0.22
CA MET A 60 -5.82 21.45 0.74
C MET A 60 -6.48 22.83 0.83
N ALA A 61 -7.35 23.18 -0.13
CA ALA A 61 -8.15 24.40 -0.04
C ALA A 61 -9.08 24.38 1.18
N ALA A 62 -9.84 23.29 1.37
CA ALA A 62 -10.75 23.15 2.51
C ALA A 62 -10.02 23.17 3.86
N LEU A 63 -8.85 22.53 3.96
CA LEU A 63 -8.01 22.57 5.16
C LEU A 63 -7.51 23.99 5.44
N ALA A 64 -7.04 24.70 4.42
CA ALA A 64 -6.55 26.07 4.56
C ALA A 64 -7.66 27.02 5.05
N ASP A 65 -8.87 26.88 4.51
CA ASP A 65 -10.02 27.69 4.92
C ASP A 65 -10.43 27.40 6.36
N LEU A 66 -10.47 26.12 6.76
CA LEU A 66 -10.74 25.71 8.13
C LEU A 66 -9.71 26.29 9.12
N VAL A 67 -8.41 26.16 8.81
CA VAL A 67 -7.35 26.67 9.69
C VAL A 67 -7.50 28.18 9.86
N LYS A 68 -7.72 28.92 8.78
CA LYS A 68 -7.93 30.38 8.84
C LYS A 68 -9.15 30.73 9.69
N SER A 69 -10.28 30.06 9.50
CA SER A 69 -11.52 30.35 10.25
C SER A 69 -11.37 30.04 11.73
N GLU A 70 -10.77 28.91 12.07
CA GLU A 70 -10.58 28.48 13.45
C GLU A 70 -9.53 29.32 14.19
N CYS A 71 -8.41 29.67 13.54
CA CYS A 71 -7.44 30.60 14.11
C CYS A 71 -8.07 31.97 14.36
N ALA A 72 -8.87 32.50 13.42
CA ALA A 72 -9.57 33.77 13.60
C ALA A 72 -10.57 33.71 14.77
N ARG A 73 -11.35 32.62 14.89
CA ARG A 73 -12.29 32.38 16.00
C ARG A 73 -11.62 32.42 17.37
N HIS A 74 -10.39 31.90 17.46
CA HIS A 74 -9.60 31.89 18.68
C HIS A 74 -8.62 33.04 18.80
N SER A 75 -8.62 34.02 17.89
CA SER A 75 -7.63 35.12 17.88
C SER A 75 -6.17 34.63 17.87
N LEU A 76 -5.86 33.54 17.16
CA LEU A 76 -4.51 33.01 16.96
C LEU A 76 -3.93 33.50 15.63
N GLN A 77 -2.60 33.61 15.53
CA GLN A 77 -1.95 33.68 14.22
C GLN A 77 -2.10 32.33 13.51
N VAL A 78 -2.17 32.35 12.17
CA VAL A 78 -2.17 31.13 11.38
C VAL A 78 -0.77 30.51 11.45
N PRO A 79 -0.61 29.31 12.01
CA PRO A 79 0.69 28.65 12.08
C PRO A 79 1.08 28.13 10.69
N LYS A 80 2.36 27.80 10.51
CA LYS A 80 2.81 27.02 9.38
C LYS A 80 2.19 25.63 9.45
N ILE A 81 1.52 25.22 8.38
CA ILE A 81 0.85 23.91 8.30
C ILE A 81 1.76 22.89 7.62
N SER A 82 1.88 21.72 8.25
CA SER A 82 2.56 20.54 7.70
C SER A 82 1.56 19.39 7.51
N ILE A 83 1.82 18.56 6.49
CA ILE A 83 1.09 17.33 6.18
C ILE A 83 2.09 16.20 5.92
N GLU A 84 1.67 14.95 6.12
CA GLU A 84 2.58 13.78 6.03
C GLU A 84 2.09 12.71 5.03
N PRO A 85 1.88 13.04 3.73
CA PRO A 85 1.38 12.08 2.75
C PRO A 85 2.44 11.03 2.37
N GLY A 86 2.28 9.79 2.86
CA GLY A 86 3.04 8.64 2.38
C GLY A 86 2.34 7.94 1.21
N ARG A 87 1.21 7.29 1.52
CA ARG A 87 0.43 6.47 0.59
C ARG A 87 0.00 7.21 -0.67
N ALA A 88 -0.48 8.44 -0.52
CA ALA A 88 -0.97 9.27 -1.63
C ALA A 88 0.13 9.68 -2.62
N ILE A 89 1.39 9.73 -2.18
CA ILE A 89 2.53 10.02 -3.07
C ILE A 89 3.06 8.72 -3.70
N ALA A 90 3.41 7.73 -2.88
CA ALA A 90 4.13 6.56 -3.36
C ALA A 90 3.22 5.50 -3.99
N GLY A 91 2.02 5.29 -3.44
CA GLY A 91 1.14 4.18 -3.76
C GLY A 91 0.82 4.04 -5.25
N PRO A 92 0.20 5.05 -5.88
CA PRO A 92 -0.24 4.97 -7.29
C PRO A 92 0.90 4.89 -8.31
N THR A 93 2.13 5.22 -7.92
CA THR A 93 3.27 5.32 -8.86
C THR A 93 3.87 3.98 -9.25
N THR A 94 3.52 2.91 -8.52
CA THR A 94 4.18 1.61 -8.65
C THR A 94 3.16 0.49 -8.77
N THR A 95 3.50 -0.47 -9.62
CA THR A 95 2.75 -1.70 -9.89
C THR A 95 3.69 -2.87 -9.67
N THR A 96 3.21 -3.94 -9.04
CA THR A 96 3.94 -5.21 -8.96
C THR A 96 3.52 -6.08 -10.14
N ILE A 97 4.49 -6.60 -10.87
CA ILE A 97 4.26 -7.54 -11.97
C ILE A 97 4.65 -8.93 -11.48
N TYR A 98 3.77 -9.88 -11.67
CA TYR A 98 4.03 -11.29 -11.40
C TYR A 98 3.91 -12.12 -12.67
N GLU A 99 4.65 -13.22 -12.70
CA GLU A 99 4.47 -14.28 -13.68
C GLU A 99 3.54 -15.36 -13.10
N VAL A 100 2.55 -15.77 -13.90
CA VAL A 100 1.64 -16.86 -13.55
C VAL A 100 2.39 -18.18 -13.61
N GLY A 101 2.31 -18.94 -12.52
CA GLY A 101 2.76 -20.32 -12.43
C GLY A 101 1.59 -21.28 -12.62
N THR A 102 1.17 -21.95 -11.55
CA THR A 102 0.13 -22.99 -11.61
C THR A 102 -1.28 -22.39 -11.58
N THR A 103 -2.16 -22.88 -12.44
CA THR A 103 -3.60 -22.65 -12.37
C THR A 103 -4.33 -23.94 -11.98
N LYS A 104 -5.25 -23.88 -11.02
CA LYS A 104 -6.08 -25.04 -10.65
C LYS A 104 -7.51 -24.63 -10.37
N ASP A 105 -8.45 -25.46 -10.76
CA ASP A 105 -9.85 -25.31 -10.38
C ASP A 105 -10.08 -25.99 -9.03
N VAL A 106 -10.69 -25.26 -8.10
CA VAL A 106 -11.00 -25.74 -6.75
C VAL A 106 -12.50 -25.71 -6.59
N GLU A 107 -13.08 -26.87 -6.28
CA GLU A 107 -14.47 -26.99 -5.89
C GLU A 107 -14.67 -26.38 -4.49
N LEU A 108 -15.69 -25.54 -4.37
CA LEU A 108 -16.14 -24.90 -3.15
C LEU A 108 -17.46 -25.52 -2.71
N ASP A 109 -17.81 -25.29 -1.45
CA ASP A 109 -19.12 -25.68 -0.93
C ASP A 109 -20.26 -25.12 -1.80
N GLY A 110 -21.29 -25.94 -1.99
CA GLY A 110 -22.44 -25.59 -2.83
C GLY A 110 -22.20 -25.77 -4.34
N GLY A 111 -21.18 -26.56 -4.73
CA GLY A 111 -20.95 -26.95 -6.13
C GLY A 111 -20.42 -25.82 -7.02
N LYS A 112 -19.89 -24.75 -6.40
CA LYS A 112 -19.23 -23.65 -7.12
C LYS A 112 -17.78 -24.02 -7.37
N THR A 113 -17.21 -23.52 -8.46
CA THR A 113 -15.80 -23.69 -8.77
C THR A 113 -15.11 -22.34 -8.75
N ARG A 114 -13.88 -22.30 -8.23
CA ARG A 114 -13.03 -21.12 -8.27
C ARG A 114 -11.67 -21.45 -8.85
N ARG A 115 -11.18 -20.61 -9.76
CA ARG A 115 -9.82 -20.75 -10.29
C ARG A 115 -8.79 -20.15 -9.34
N TYR A 116 -7.87 -20.96 -8.86
CA TYR A 116 -6.70 -20.51 -8.13
C TYR A 116 -5.56 -20.29 -9.12
N ILE A 117 -4.98 -19.10 -9.11
CA ILE A 117 -3.88 -18.70 -9.97
C ILE A 117 -2.70 -18.41 -9.04
N ALA A 118 -1.69 -19.27 -9.05
CA ALA A 118 -0.47 -19.09 -8.30
C ALA A 118 0.51 -18.23 -9.08
N VAL A 119 1.20 -17.31 -8.40
CA VAL A 119 2.19 -16.43 -8.99
C VAL A 119 3.57 -16.55 -8.33
N ASP A 120 4.58 -15.96 -8.97
CA ASP A 120 5.99 -16.08 -8.58
C ASP A 120 6.42 -15.27 -7.34
N GLY A 121 5.48 -14.63 -6.64
CA GLY A 121 5.67 -13.91 -5.38
C GLY A 121 4.66 -14.32 -4.30
N GLY A 122 4.18 -13.36 -3.51
CA GLY A 122 3.15 -13.60 -2.49
C GLY A 122 3.24 -12.64 -1.30
N MET A 123 2.89 -13.15 -0.14
CA MET A 123 2.92 -12.41 1.13
C MET A 123 4.32 -11.89 1.51
N SER A 124 5.40 -12.46 0.96
CA SER A 124 6.76 -11.95 1.17
C SER A 124 7.02 -10.59 0.52
N ASP A 125 6.33 -10.25 -0.57
CA ASP A 125 6.47 -8.95 -1.24
C ASP A 125 5.23 -8.06 -1.09
N ASN A 126 4.07 -8.64 -0.78
CA ASN A 126 2.85 -7.92 -0.42
C ASN A 126 2.06 -8.63 0.70
N ILE A 127 2.42 -8.35 1.96
CA ILE A 127 1.76 -8.92 3.14
C ILE A 127 0.38 -8.29 3.43
N ARG A 128 0.03 -7.17 2.78
CA ARG A 128 -1.12 -6.32 3.16
C ARG A 128 -2.48 -7.03 3.09
N PRO A 129 -2.78 -7.91 2.11
CA PRO A 129 -4.03 -8.64 2.10
C PRO A 129 -4.19 -9.61 3.29
N GLY A 130 -3.09 -10.25 3.70
CA GLY A 130 -3.07 -11.14 4.86
C GLY A 130 -3.11 -10.38 6.19
N LEU A 131 -2.40 -9.26 6.29
CA LEU A 131 -2.26 -8.49 7.52
C LEU A 131 -3.41 -7.51 7.79
N TYR A 132 -3.93 -6.87 6.75
CA TYR A 132 -4.91 -5.79 6.86
C TYR A 132 -6.24 -6.09 6.16
N GLY A 133 -6.36 -7.23 5.47
CA GLY A 133 -7.49 -7.47 4.58
C GLY A 133 -7.53 -6.49 3.41
N ALA A 134 -6.39 -5.92 3.01
CA ALA A 134 -6.33 -4.97 1.91
C ALA A 134 -6.78 -5.61 0.59
N GLU A 135 -7.63 -4.92 -0.14
CA GLU A 135 -8.09 -5.33 -1.47
C GLU A 135 -7.21 -4.70 -2.54
N TYR A 136 -7.12 -5.39 -3.68
CA TYR A 136 -6.31 -5.02 -4.83
C TYR A 136 -7.02 -5.47 -6.10
N SER A 137 -6.71 -4.79 -7.21
CA SER A 137 -7.05 -5.20 -8.56
C SER A 137 -5.86 -5.89 -9.25
N ALA A 138 -6.12 -6.68 -10.29
CA ALA A 138 -5.08 -7.22 -11.16
C ALA A 138 -5.53 -7.16 -12.63
N ILE A 139 -4.54 -7.02 -13.53
CA ILE A 139 -4.77 -6.92 -14.97
C ILE A 139 -3.80 -7.85 -15.69
N LEU A 140 -4.27 -8.57 -16.72
CA LEU A 140 -3.42 -9.30 -17.66
C LEU A 140 -2.62 -8.30 -18.51
N ALA A 141 -1.30 -8.28 -18.33
CA ALA A 141 -0.44 -7.18 -18.77
C ALA A 141 0.35 -7.47 -20.06
N ASN A 142 0.53 -8.74 -20.44
CA ASN A 142 1.36 -9.14 -21.58
C ASN A 142 0.57 -9.45 -22.86
N ARG A 143 -0.76 -9.56 -22.80
CA ARG A 143 -1.62 -9.83 -23.95
C ARG A 143 -3.06 -9.41 -23.70
N SER A 144 -3.85 -9.33 -24.77
CA SER A 144 -5.30 -9.23 -24.68
C SER A 144 -5.94 -10.62 -24.63
N SER A 145 -7.09 -10.72 -23.96
CA SER A 145 -7.94 -11.92 -23.97
C SER A 145 -9.38 -11.53 -24.24
N ALA A 146 -10.08 -12.38 -25.00
CA ALA A 146 -11.53 -12.30 -25.21
C ALA A 146 -12.27 -13.44 -24.49
N ALA A 147 -11.56 -14.24 -23.69
CA ALA A 147 -12.16 -15.32 -22.93
C ALA A 147 -13.10 -14.76 -21.85
N SER A 148 -14.19 -15.49 -21.57
CA SER A 148 -15.14 -15.07 -20.54
C SER A 148 -14.45 -15.00 -19.17
N PRO A 149 -14.72 -13.96 -18.35
CA PRO A 149 -14.20 -13.89 -17.00
C PRO A 149 -14.74 -15.03 -16.14
N ILE A 150 -13.89 -15.53 -15.23
CA ILE A 150 -14.26 -16.53 -14.22
C ILE A 150 -13.79 -16.08 -12.85
N ASN A 151 -14.57 -16.42 -11.83
CA ASN A 151 -14.22 -16.13 -10.45
C ASN A 151 -12.92 -16.85 -10.07
N SER A 152 -11.95 -16.05 -9.67
CA SER A 152 -10.58 -16.45 -9.44
C SER A 152 -10.07 -15.95 -8.09
N ARG A 153 -9.00 -16.59 -7.62
CA ARG A 153 -8.22 -16.18 -6.46
C ARG A 153 -6.75 -16.17 -6.84
N LEU A 154 -6.10 -15.04 -6.58
CA LEU A 154 -4.67 -14.89 -6.81
C LEU A 154 -3.92 -15.24 -5.53
N VAL A 155 -3.07 -16.26 -5.60
CA VAL A 155 -2.29 -16.77 -4.47
C VAL A 155 -0.80 -16.67 -4.77
N GLY A 156 0.02 -16.52 -3.73
CA GLY A 156 1.46 -16.62 -3.87
C GLY A 156 1.93 -18.07 -3.89
N LYS A 157 3.25 -18.25 -3.78
CA LYS A 157 3.92 -19.56 -3.79
C LYS A 157 4.45 -20.01 -2.43
N HIS A 158 4.07 -19.34 -1.34
CA HIS A 158 4.47 -19.73 0.00
C HIS A 158 3.71 -20.96 0.48
N CYS A 159 4.31 -21.71 1.41
CA CYS A 159 3.72 -22.92 1.99
C CYS A 159 2.68 -22.61 3.09
N GLU A 160 1.90 -21.54 2.93
CA GLU A 160 0.94 -21.04 3.90
C GLU A 160 -0.41 -20.84 3.20
N SER A 161 -1.49 -21.42 3.75
CA SER A 161 -2.83 -21.31 3.14
C SER A 161 -3.35 -19.87 3.09
N GLY A 162 -2.83 -19.01 3.96
CA GLY A 162 -3.11 -17.58 4.01
C GLY A 162 -2.34 -16.73 2.99
N ASP A 163 -1.48 -17.32 2.15
CA ASP A 163 -0.72 -16.61 1.10
C ASP A 163 -1.62 -16.23 -0.09
N ILE A 164 -2.54 -15.31 0.16
CA ILE A 164 -3.53 -14.81 -0.78
C ILE A 164 -3.21 -13.36 -1.08
N ILE A 165 -3.00 -13.03 -2.35
CA ILE A 165 -2.75 -11.67 -2.82
C ILE A 165 -4.08 -10.97 -3.14
N ILE A 166 -5.02 -11.68 -3.78
CA ILE A 166 -6.38 -11.18 -4.06
C ILE A 166 -7.38 -12.30 -3.79
N ARG A 167 -8.32 -12.05 -2.87
CA ARG A 167 -9.28 -13.06 -2.40
C ARG A 167 -10.33 -13.44 -3.43
N GLU A 168 -10.83 -12.45 -4.15
CA GLU A 168 -11.89 -12.57 -5.16
C GLU A 168 -11.56 -11.63 -6.31
N ILE A 169 -11.48 -12.15 -7.53
CA ILE A 169 -11.30 -11.35 -8.74
C ILE A 169 -11.83 -12.13 -9.95
N ASP A 170 -12.52 -11.45 -10.86
CA ASP A 170 -12.88 -12.04 -12.14
C ASP A 170 -11.75 -11.77 -13.14
N LEU A 171 -11.17 -12.86 -13.66
CA LEU A 171 -10.08 -12.81 -14.63
C LEU A 171 -10.41 -13.68 -15.85
N PRO A 172 -9.81 -13.43 -17.03
CA PRO A 172 -10.04 -14.25 -18.21
C PRO A 172 -9.78 -15.73 -17.95
N SER A 173 -10.70 -16.59 -18.40
CA SER A 173 -10.61 -18.05 -18.21
C SER A 173 -9.46 -18.73 -18.94
N ASP A 174 -8.78 -18.03 -19.83
CA ASP A 174 -7.62 -18.51 -20.58
C ASP A 174 -6.28 -18.07 -19.97
N ILE A 175 -6.25 -17.52 -18.75
CA ILE A 175 -4.98 -17.31 -18.03
C ILE A 175 -4.25 -18.63 -17.87
N ALA A 176 -2.96 -18.63 -18.19
CA ALA A 176 -2.10 -19.81 -18.21
C ALA A 176 -0.70 -19.49 -17.65
N PRO A 177 0.10 -20.52 -17.30
CA PRO A 177 1.50 -20.34 -16.94
C PRO A 177 2.27 -19.49 -17.96
N GLY A 178 3.06 -18.53 -17.49
CA GLY A 178 3.82 -17.58 -18.31
C GLY A 178 3.09 -16.27 -18.63
N ASP A 179 1.80 -16.16 -18.31
CA ASP A 179 1.09 -14.87 -18.37
C ASP A 179 1.62 -13.89 -17.31
N LEU A 180 1.56 -12.58 -17.60
CA LEU A 180 1.97 -11.55 -16.65
C LEU A 180 0.76 -10.85 -16.05
N LEU A 181 0.67 -10.85 -14.73
CA LEU A 181 -0.36 -10.13 -13.99
C LEU A 181 0.25 -8.89 -13.33
N ALA A 182 -0.34 -7.73 -13.62
CA ALA A 182 0.01 -6.46 -13.01
C ALA A 182 -0.96 -6.13 -11.87
N ILE A 183 -0.42 -5.85 -10.69
CA ILE A 183 -1.17 -5.40 -9.50
C ILE A 183 -0.81 -3.93 -9.24
N PRO A 184 -1.70 -2.97 -9.55
CA PRO A 184 -1.46 -1.55 -9.31
C PRO A 184 -1.42 -1.19 -7.82
N ALA A 185 -1.03 0.05 -7.52
CA ALA A 185 -1.07 0.65 -6.19
C ALA A 185 -0.21 -0.07 -5.12
N THR A 186 0.91 -0.66 -5.51
CA THR A 186 1.83 -1.39 -4.59
C THR A 186 3.03 -0.55 -4.12
N GLY A 187 3.11 0.72 -4.52
CA GLY A 187 4.25 1.60 -4.19
C GLY A 187 4.36 2.02 -2.74
N ALA A 188 3.27 1.91 -1.97
CA ALA A 188 3.23 2.22 -0.56
C ALA A 188 3.05 0.94 0.25
N TYR A 189 3.97 0.71 1.20
CA TYR A 189 3.93 -0.42 2.14
C TYR A 189 4.06 -1.82 1.53
N GLY A 190 4.23 -1.97 0.21
CA GLY A 190 4.64 -3.24 -0.40
C GLY A 190 6.11 -3.55 -0.07
N ARG A 191 7.04 -2.94 -0.82
CA ARG A 191 8.47 -3.18 -0.68
C ARG A 191 9.02 -2.95 0.74
N SER A 192 8.49 -1.96 1.47
CA SER A 192 8.95 -1.64 2.83
C SER A 192 8.54 -2.68 3.88
N MET A 193 7.51 -3.49 3.60
CA MET A 193 7.08 -4.60 4.48
C MET A 193 7.51 -5.95 3.93
N ALA A 194 8.35 -5.97 2.89
CA ALA A 194 8.79 -7.20 2.27
C ALA A 194 9.70 -8.00 3.22
N SER A 195 9.53 -9.32 3.22
CA SER A 195 10.27 -10.27 4.06
C SER A 195 10.96 -11.33 3.21
N ASN A 196 11.80 -12.13 3.87
CA ASN A 196 12.42 -13.30 3.25
C ASN A 196 11.74 -14.61 3.72
N TYR A 197 10.41 -14.57 3.94
CA TYR A 197 9.65 -15.76 4.33
C TYR A 197 9.84 -16.88 3.29
N ASN A 198 10.08 -18.11 3.76
CA ASN A 198 10.54 -19.24 2.93
C ASN A 198 11.78 -18.96 2.07
N HIS A 199 12.70 -18.10 2.55
CA HIS A 199 13.93 -17.73 1.84
C HIS A 199 13.67 -17.07 0.47
N MET A 200 12.49 -16.46 0.30
CA MET A 200 12.17 -15.70 -0.89
C MET A 200 13.05 -14.46 -1.00
N LEU A 201 13.67 -14.26 -2.16
CA LEU A 201 14.50 -13.10 -2.46
C LEU A 201 13.61 -11.88 -2.72
N LYS A 202 13.84 -10.78 -2.02
CA LYS A 202 13.06 -9.56 -2.24
C LYS A 202 13.19 -9.10 -3.70
N PRO A 203 12.07 -8.68 -4.34
CA PRO A 203 12.06 -8.35 -5.76
C PRO A 203 12.87 -7.09 -6.07
N ALA A 204 13.32 -7.00 -7.32
CA ALA A 204 13.87 -5.77 -7.87
C ALA A 204 12.81 -4.67 -7.95
N VAL A 205 13.25 -3.42 -7.90
CA VAL A 205 12.40 -2.25 -8.18
C VAL A 205 13.00 -1.50 -9.36
N VAL A 206 12.16 -1.25 -10.38
CA VAL A 206 12.54 -0.60 -11.64
C VAL A 206 11.77 0.71 -11.75
N ALA A 207 12.48 1.81 -11.98
CA ALA A 207 11.88 3.09 -12.34
C ALA A 207 11.80 3.21 -13.87
N VAL A 208 10.65 3.62 -14.37
CA VAL A 208 10.43 3.90 -15.80
C VAL A 208 10.11 5.39 -15.97
N LYS A 209 10.81 6.05 -16.89
CA LYS A 209 10.58 7.46 -17.22
C LYS A 209 10.95 7.72 -18.68
N ASN A 210 10.08 8.40 -19.42
CA ASN A 210 10.31 8.83 -20.81
C ASN A 210 10.82 7.69 -21.72
N GLY A 211 10.16 6.51 -21.67
CA GLY A 211 10.53 5.35 -22.49
C GLY A 211 11.80 4.62 -22.05
N SER A 212 12.46 5.04 -20.95
CA SER A 212 13.66 4.39 -20.41
C SER A 212 13.37 3.73 -19.07
N ALA A 213 14.02 2.60 -18.81
CA ALA A 213 13.91 1.85 -17.56
C ALA A 213 15.26 1.76 -16.83
N ARG A 214 15.25 1.86 -15.50
CA ARG A 214 16.44 1.70 -14.65
C ARG A 214 16.10 0.94 -13.38
N VAL A 215 16.90 -0.09 -13.07
CA VAL A 215 16.85 -0.74 -11.76
C VAL A 215 17.29 0.25 -10.69
N ILE A 216 16.40 0.55 -9.73
CA ILE A 216 16.71 1.43 -8.59
C ILE A 216 16.97 0.64 -7.31
N LEU A 217 16.46 -0.59 -7.23
CA LEU A 217 16.83 -1.59 -6.21
C LEU A 217 17.01 -2.92 -6.94
N ARG A 218 18.19 -3.53 -6.82
CA ARG A 218 18.42 -4.88 -7.40
C ARG A 218 17.57 -5.92 -6.66
N ARG A 219 17.28 -7.02 -7.35
CA ARG A 219 16.76 -8.22 -6.68
C ARG A 219 17.82 -8.71 -5.69
N GLU A 220 17.37 -9.27 -4.57
CA GLU A 220 18.27 -10.03 -3.72
C GLU A 220 18.78 -11.28 -4.44
N VAL A 221 19.92 -11.77 -3.99
CA VAL A 221 20.53 -13.04 -4.39
C VAL A 221 20.75 -13.89 -3.15
N GLU A 222 21.06 -15.17 -3.32
CA GLU A 222 21.31 -16.10 -2.21
C GLU A 222 22.33 -15.55 -1.20
N ALA A 223 23.39 -14.89 -1.67
CA ALA A 223 24.39 -14.27 -0.80
C ALA A 223 23.81 -13.21 0.16
N ASP A 224 22.71 -12.54 -0.19
CA ASP A 224 22.04 -11.60 0.72
C ASP A 224 21.31 -12.33 1.86
N LEU A 225 20.78 -13.53 1.61
CA LEU A 225 20.11 -14.35 2.63
C LEU A 225 21.12 -14.88 3.66
N LEU A 226 22.31 -15.25 3.19
CA LEU A 226 23.38 -15.82 4.01
C LEU A 226 24.28 -14.75 4.63
N ALA A 227 24.03 -13.46 4.37
CA ALA A 227 24.90 -12.36 4.81
C ALA A 227 24.99 -12.20 6.34
N LEU A 228 24.07 -12.82 7.09
CA LEU A 228 24.04 -12.82 8.55
C LEU A 228 24.65 -14.10 9.16
N ASP A 229 25.01 -15.08 8.33
CA ASP A 229 25.65 -16.31 8.80
C ASP A 229 27.08 -16.01 9.29
N VAL A 230 27.46 -16.57 10.43
CA VAL A 230 28.80 -16.41 11.01
C VAL A 230 29.61 -17.69 10.86
N VAL A 231 30.90 -17.54 10.57
CA VAL A 231 31.87 -18.65 10.53
C VAL A 231 32.57 -18.85 11.88
N GLU A 232 32.16 -18.09 12.91
CA GLU A 232 32.75 -18.17 14.24
C GLU A 232 32.51 -19.54 14.89
N ALA A 233 33.54 -20.08 15.53
CA ALA A 233 33.40 -21.27 16.35
C ALA A 233 32.46 -20.98 17.56
N PRO A 234 31.71 -22.00 18.05
CA PRO A 234 30.90 -21.84 19.25
C PRO A 234 31.72 -21.31 20.43
N ARG A 235 31.18 -20.31 21.15
CA ARG A 235 31.81 -19.78 22.36
C ARG A 235 31.40 -20.60 23.57
N SER A 236 32.34 -20.85 24.50
CA SER A 236 32.01 -21.46 25.79
C SER A 236 31.14 -20.50 26.61
N ILE A 237 30.02 -20.99 27.14
CA ILE A 237 29.19 -20.27 28.10
C ILE A 237 29.69 -20.70 29.49
N ASN A 238 30.67 -19.95 30.03
CA ASN A 238 31.14 -20.11 31.41
C ASN A 238 30.48 -19.06 32.31
#